data_AF-A0A2V7KL11-F1
#
_entry.id   AF-A0A2V7KL11-F1
#
_cell.length_a   1.000
_cell.length_b   1.000
_cell.length_c   1.000
_cell.angle_alpha   90.00
_cell.angle_beta   90.00
_cell.angle_gamma   90.00
#
_symmetry.space_group_name_H-M   'P 1'
#
loop_
_entity.id
_entity.type
_entity.pdbx_description
1 polymer ?
#
loop_
_entity_poly.entity_id
_entity_poly.type
_entity_poly.pdbx_seq_one_letter_code
_entity_poly.pdbx_strand_id
1 'polypeptide(L)'
;MRIGRIGYINCAPVYGAIDRGIVRLPHGGQLVTGTPVELNDLLAAGELSLSVISAIEYLRHSKDLVLLPELAISCDGPVRSVALFSRHEAGKLDGKTIL
;
A
#
# COMPACT_ATOMS: atom_id res chain seq x y z
N MET A 1 -17.06 5.24 -8.45
CA MET A 1 -15.60 5.08 -8.37
C MET A 1 -15.24 4.40 -7.05
N ARG A 2 -14.49 3.30 -7.07
CA ARG A 2 -14.07 2.57 -5.86
C ARG A 2 -12.58 2.79 -5.64
N ILE A 3 -12.21 3.26 -4.45
CA ILE A 3 -10.83 3.60 -4.10
C ILE A 3 -10.36 2.69 -2.97
N GLY A 4 -9.31 1.92 -3.22
CA GLY A 4 -8.68 1.08 -2.22
C GLY A 4 -7.96 1.89 -1.14
N ARG A 5 -8.18 1.52 0.11
CA ARG A 5 -7.54 2.10 1.29
C ARG A 5 -6.93 1.00 2.13
N ILE A 6 -5.64 1.13 2.41
CA ILE A 6 -4.99 0.30 3.42
C ILE A 6 -5.08 0.95 4.80
N GLY A 7 -5.31 0.13 5.83
CA GLY A 7 -5.42 0.57 7.22
C GLY A 7 -4.10 0.85 7.94
N TYR A 8 -2.97 0.97 7.23
CA TYR A 8 -1.67 1.23 7.85
C TYR A 8 -1.49 2.70 8.20
N ILE A 9 -0.82 2.95 9.33
CA ILE A 9 -0.65 4.30 9.89
C ILE A 9 0.10 5.24 8.94
N ASN A 10 1.02 4.72 8.13
CA ASN A 10 1.76 5.49 7.13
C ASN A 10 0.86 6.07 6.02
N CYS A 11 -0.36 5.56 5.87
CA CYS A 11 -1.36 6.09 4.94
C CYS A 11 -2.35 7.06 5.59
N ALA A 12 -2.37 7.16 6.93
CA ALA A 12 -3.33 8.02 7.62
C ALA A 12 -3.27 9.50 7.17
N PRO A 13 -2.10 10.11 6.89
CA PRO A 13 -2.05 11.48 6.39
C PRO A 13 -2.75 11.69 5.05
N VAL A 14 -2.71 10.68 4.16
CA VAL A 14 -3.33 10.75 2.82
C VAL A 14 -4.86 10.77 2.93
N TYR A 15 -5.43 9.92 3.80
CA TYR A 15 -6.88 9.81 3.95
C TYR A 15 -7.47 10.80 4.97
N GLY A 16 -6.66 11.44 5.81
CA GLY A 16 -7.15 12.25 6.93
C GLY A 16 -8.04 13.44 6.53
N ALA A 17 -7.84 14.04 5.35
CA ALA A 17 -8.72 15.08 4.84
C ALA A 17 -10.07 14.53 4.37
N ILE A 18 -10.09 13.30 3.82
CA ILE A 18 -11.30 12.58 3.42
C ILE A 18 -12.09 12.16 4.67
N ASP A 19 -11.41 11.56 5.65
CA ASP A 19 -12.02 11.10 6.90
C ASP A 19 -12.66 12.24 7.70
N ARG A 20 -12.07 13.44 7.67
CA ARG A 20 -12.62 14.65 8.30
C ARG A 20 -13.67 15.38 7.47
N GLY A 21 -13.98 14.88 6.27
CA GLY A 21 -14.94 15.48 5.35
C GLY A 21 -14.50 16.80 4.71
N ILE A 22 -13.22 17.17 4.83
CA ILE A 22 -12.62 18.37 4.22
C ILE A 22 -12.51 18.18 2.71
N VAL A 23 -12.11 16.98 2.29
CA VAL A 23 -12.10 16.57 0.87
C VAL A 23 -13.18 15.53 0.66
N ARG A 24 -14.03 15.73 -0.36
CA ARG A 24 -15.06 14.76 -0.75
C ARG A 24 -14.51 13.85 -1.84
N LEU A 25 -14.93 12.59 -1.83
CA LEU A 25 -14.68 11.70 -2.96
C LEU A 25 -15.48 12.16 -4.18
N PRO A 26 -14.92 12.08 -5.40
CA PRO A 26 -15.61 12.50 -6.61
C PRO A 26 -16.78 11.56 -6.92
N HIS A 27 -17.87 12.12 -7.44
CA HIS A 27 -19.04 11.40 -7.97
C HIS A 27 -19.63 10.35 -7.02
N GLY A 28 -19.67 10.61 -5.71
CA GLY A 28 -20.18 9.65 -4.72
C GLY A 28 -19.31 8.39 -4.60
N GLY A 29 -18.00 8.52 -4.89
CA GLY A 29 -17.04 7.44 -4.74
C GLY A 29 -16.99 6.87 -3.32
N GLN A 30 -16.48 5.65 -3.20
CA GLN A 30 -16.44 4.90 -1.95
C GLN A 30 -15.02 4.43 -1.65
N LEU A 31 -14.64 4.50 -0.38
CA LEU A 31 -13.42 3.85 0.12
C LEU A 31 -13.70 2.37 0.36
N VAL A 32 -12.84 1.51 -0.18
CA VAL A 32 -12.81 0.07 0.08
C VAL A 32 -11.60 -0.21 0.94
N THR A 33 -11.82 -0.58 2.20
CA THR A 33 -10.72 -0.89 3.13
C THR A 33 -10.37 -2.37 3.03
N GLY A 34 -9.07 -2.68 2.90
CA GLY A 34 -8.58 -4.06 2.84
C GLY A 34 -7.09 -4.16 3.20
N THR A 35 -6.61 -5.40 3.30
CA THR A 35 -5.18 -5.73 3.39
C THR A 35 -4.47 -5.44 2.06
N PRO A 36 -3.12 -5.32 2.04
CA PRO A 36 -2.41 -5.12 0.77
C PRO A 36 -2.75 -6.17 -0.29
N VAL A 37 -2.84 -7.44 0.10
CA VAL A 37 -3.12 -8.55 -0.82
C VAL A 37 -4.53 -8.42 -1.41
N GLU A 38 -5.54 -8.22 -0.57
CA GLU A 38 -6.92 -8.04 -1.04
C GLU A 38 -7.06 -6.84 -1.98
N LEU A 39 -6.42 -5.71 -1.65
CA LEU A 39 -6.48 -4.52 -2.49
C LEU A 39 -5.76 -4.70 -3.82
N ASN A 40 -4.63 -5.41 -3.83
CA ASN A 40 -3.90 -5.78 -5.04
C ASN A 40 -4.77 -6.66 -5.95
N ASP A 41 -5.38 -7.70 -5.39
CA ASP A 41 -6.24 -8.63 -6.14
C ASP A 41 -7.45 -7.90 -6.74
N LEU A 42 -8.10 -7.03 -5.96
CA LEU A 42 -9.21 -6.21 -6.46
C LEU A 42 -8.77 -5.20 -7.52
N LEU A 43 -7.57 -4.59 -7.39
CA LEU A 43 -7.07 -3.67 -8.41
C LEU A 43 -6.73 -4.40 -9.71
N ALA A 44 -6.07 -5.56 -9.64
CA ALA A 44 -5.73 -6.39 -10.80
C ALA A 44 -6.97 -6.94 -11.51
N ALA A 45 -8.04 -7.23 -10.76
CA ALA A 45 -9.33 -7.65 -11.32
C ALA A 45 -10.15 -6.50 -11.93
N GLY A 46 -9.70 -5.24 -11.83
CA GLY A 46 -10.46 -4.06 -12.28
C GLY A 46 -11.64 -3.67 -11.36
N GLU A 47 -11.72 -4.28 -10.18
CA GLU A 47 -12.76 -4.03 -9.18
C GLU A 47 -12.53 -2.71 -8.43
N LEU A 48 -11.29 -2.23 -8.37
CA LEU A 48 -10.92 -0.91 -7.88
C LEU A 48 -10.50 0.00 -9.03
N SER A 49 -10.94 1.25 -8.99
CA SER A 49 -10.53 2.28 -9.97
C SER A 49 -9.17 2.89 -9.62
N LEU A 50 -8.81 2.88 -8.34
CA LEU A 50 -7.58 3.43 -7.78
C LEU A 50 -7.28 2.69 -6.48
N SER A 51 -6.02 2.38 -6.19
CA SER A 51 -5.62 1.86 -4.89
C SER A 51 -4.16 2.17 -4.61
N VAL A 52 -3.77 2.05 -3.34
CA VAL A 52 -2.37 1.75 -3.01
C VAL A 52 -2.02 0.37 -3.56
N ILE A 53 -0.77 0.22 -4.00
CA ILE A 53 -0.23 -1.04 -4.53
C ILE A 53 1.23 -1.17 -4.08
N SER A 54 1.68 -2.39 -3.79
CA SER A 54 3.10 -2.60 -3.49
C SER A 54 3.97 -2.36 -4.74
N ALA A 55 5.21 -1.92 -4.58
CA ALA A 55 6.10 -1.67 -5.72
C ALA A 55 6.30 -2.93 -6.59
N ILE A 56 6.42 -4.11 -5.96
CA ILE A 56 6.55 -5.39 -6.65
C ILE A 56 5.28 -5.70 -7.46
N GLU A 57 4.11 -5.47 -6.87
CA GLU A 57 2.84 -5.77 -7.53
C GLU A 57 2.58 -4.84 -8.72
N TYR A 58 2.92 -3.56 -8.59
CA TYR A 58 2.87 -2.63 -9.71
C TYR A 58 3.77 -3.10 -10.86
N LEU A 59 5.00 -3.54 -10.58
CA LEU A 59 5.91 -4.01 -11.62
C LEU A 59 5.33 -5.23 -12.38
N ARG A 60 4.65 -6.13 -11.69
CA ARG A 60 3.96 -7.29 -12.30
C ARG A 60 2.85 -6.87 -13.26
N HIS A 61 2.15 -5.78 -12.96
CA HIS A 61 1.02 -5.24 -13.71
C HIS A 61 1.34 -3.92 -14.44
N SER A 62 2.62 -3.65 -14.70
CA SER A 62 3.10 -2.34 -15.19
C SER A 62 2.62 -1.97 -16.60
N LYS A 63 2.04 -2.93 -17.34
CA LYS A 63 1.41 -2.69 -18.65
C LYS A 63 -0.04 -2.23 -18.53
N ASP A 64 -0.69 -2.55 -17.42
CA ASP A 64 -2.12 -2.38 -17.21
C ASP A 64 -2.42 -1.25 -16.19
N LEU A 65 -1.42 -0.86 -15.40
CA LEU A 65 -1.52 0.14 -14.35
C LEU A 65 -0.66 1.37 -14.63
N VAL A 66 -1.12 2.51 -14.14
CA VAL A 66 -0.37 3.78 -14.14
C VAL A 66 -0.24 4.27 -12.70
N LEU A 67 0.95 4.76 -12.34
CA LEU A 67 1.19 5.40 -11.05
C LEU A 67 0.72 6.85 -11.07
N LEU A 68 0.14 7.30 -9.96
CA LEU A 68 -0.11 8.71 -9.74
C LEU A 68 1.26 9.42 -9.57
N PRO A 69 1.53 10.50 -10.32
CA PRO A 69 2.78 11.24 -10.14
C PRO A 69 2.82 11.88 -8.76
N GLU A 70 4.04 12.03 -8.24
CA GLU A 70 4.34 12.76 -6.98
C GLU A 70 3.71 12.17 -5.70
N LEU A 71 3.09 10.99 -5.78
CA LEU A 71 2.53 10.30 -4.61
C LEU A 71 3.10 8.89 -4.47
N ALA A 72 3.84 8.66 -3.40
CA ALA A 72 4.32 7.34 -3.03
C ALA A 72 4.50 7.22 -1.51
N ILE A 73 4.36 6.00 -1.00
CA ILE A 73 4.85 5.65 0.33
C ILE A 73 6.31 5.25 0.14
N SER A 74 7.22 6.16 0.49
CA SER A 74 8.67 5.99 0.31
C SER A 74 9.45 6.54 1.49
N CYS A 75 10.75 6.25 1.53
CA CYS A 75 11.67 6.76 2.53
C CYS A 75 13.06 6.94 1.93
N ASP A 76 13.79 7.94 2.41
CA ASP A 76 15.23 8.06 2.24
C ASP A 76 15.89 7.81 3.60
N GLY A 77 16.49 6.63 3.77
CA GLY A 77 16.97 6.13 5.06
C GLY A 77 15.96 5.26 5.81
N PRO A 78 15.99 5.21 7.16
CA PRO A 78 15.21 4.25 7.94
C PRO A 78 13.69 4.48 7.90
N VAL A 79 12.94 3.55 7.31
CA VAL A 79 11.46 3.56 7.29
C VAL A 79 10.81 3.20 8.63
N ARG A 80 11.55 2.48 9.49
CA ARG A 80 11.15 1.99 10.84
C ARG A 80 9.99 0.99 10.88
N SER A 81 9.10 0.96 9.90
CA SER A 81 7.97 0.02 9.82
C SER A 81 8.26 -1.27 9.05
N VAL A 82 9.46 -1.38 8.45
CA VAL A 82 9.97 -2.60 7.81
C VAL A 82 11.28 -2.93 8.50
N ALA A 83 11.31 -4.04 9.23
CA ALA A 83 12.43 -4.40 10.09
C ALA A 83 12.61 -5.91 10.16
N LEU A 84 13.87 -6.34 10.30
CA LEU A 84 14.24 -7.71 10.63
C LEU A 84 14.52 -7.79 12.12
N PHE A 85 13.66 -8.47 12.87
CA PHE A 85 13.91 -8.81 14.27
C PHE A 85 14.52 -10.20 14.32
N SER A 86 15.66 -10.33 15.00
CA SER A 86 16.38 -11.59 15.06
C SER A 86 17.14 -11.72 16.38
N ARG A 87 17.21 -12.95 16.89
CA ARG A 87 18.09 -13.34 18.01
C ARG A 87 19.52 -13.62 17.56
N HIS A 88 19.74 -13.71 16.25
CA HIS A 88 21.03 -13.92 15.62
C HIS A 88 21.41 -12.73 14.76
N GLU A 89 22.70 -12.47 14.59
CA GLU A 89 23.18 -11.52 13.58
C GLU A 89 22.68 -11.92 12.20
N ALA A 90 22.40 -10.93 11.34
CA ALA A 90 21.83 -11.17 10.00
C ALA A 90 22.66 -12.15 9.16
N GLY A 91 24.00 -12.09 9.26
CA GLY A 91 24.92 -13.00 8.56
C GLY A 91 24.92 -14.45 9.08
N LYS A 92 24.19 -14.75 10.16
CA LYS A 92 24.12 -16.09 10.80
C LYS A 92 22.73 -16.73 10.67
N LEU A 93 21.94 -16.27 9.70
CA LEU A 93 20.59 -16.78 9.46
C LEU A 93 20.53 -17.97 8.48
N ASP A 94 21.66 -18.35 7.89
CA ASP A 94 21.69 -19.50 6.97
C ASP A 94 21.23 -20.80 7.64
N GLY A 95 20.38 -21.55 6.95
CA GLY A 95 19.73 -22.76 7.46
C GLY A 95 18.79 -22.55 8.67
N LYS A 96 18.50 -21.31 9.07
CA LYS A 96 17.53 -21.00 10.14
C LYS A 96 16.15 -20.75 9.55
N THR A 97 15.12 -21.11 10.31
CA THR A 97 13.73 -20.77 9.95
C THR A 97 13.51 -19.27 10.09
N ILE A 98 12.97 -18.65 9.05
CA ILE A 98 12.42 -17.29 9.08
C ILE A 98 10.90 -17.42 9.24
N LEU A 99 10.36 -16.73 10.24
CA LEU A 99 8.92 -16.71 10.56
C LEU A 99 8.25 -15.47 9.96
#